data_AF-A0A2K0TQV0-F1
#
_entry.id   AF-A0A2K0TQV0-F1
#
_cell.length_a   1.000
_cell.length_b   1.000
_cell.length_c   1.000
_cell.angle_alpha   90.00
_cell.angle_beta   90.00
_cell.angle_gamma   90.00
#
_symmetry.space_group_name_H-M   'P 1'
#
loop_
_entity.id
_entity.type
_entity.pdbx_description
1 polymer ?
#
loop_
_entity_poly.entity_id
_entity_poly.type
_entity_poly.pdbx_seq_one_letter_code
_entity_poly.pdbx_strand_id
1 'polypeptide(L)'
;MIFDARVQVINRPKAATCTASHELSIPADSKTKSVTVIYAAGTDYDQKKGTKASNYSFKGVDPAAAVLSTIQAAAKESYNSLYNSHVKDHNALFSQFTLNLPDPEHSASIPTAKLMEDYDDDIGNTFIENLLFDYGRYLFIGSCRPGSLPPNLQGIWTESLTPAWSADYHVDVNVQMNHWHTEQTGLGDIQGPLWDFITDTWVPRGTESAALLYDAPGFVGFSNLNTFGFTGQMNAAVWSNYPASAAWLMQNVWDRYDYGRDTTWYKATGYPLMKAVAEYWIHEMVPDLYSKDGTLVAAPCNSPEHGWTTFGCTHYQQLVWELFDHIIESWDATGDTNATFLETVKETQAKLSPGIIIGWYGQIQEWKIGWDQPNDEHRHLSQLVGWYPGYSIGTNMWNKTVTDAVNITLTARGNGTSDSNTGWEKVWRVACWAQLNNTDIAYTYLKYAIGMNYADNGFSVYTTGSWPYELAAPFQIDANFGYTAAVLAMLITDLPVPSASKAVHTVILGPAIPSEWANGSVTGMRIRGGGSVDFSWDENGLATHATLHNHKASIKIVDVNGKVLLHQ
;
A
#
# COMPACT_ATOMS: atom_id res chain seq x y z
N MET A 1 -21.27 -10.24 -17.88
CA MET A 1 -20.69 -11.12 -16.86
C MET A 1 -21.86 -11.82 -16.20
N ILE A 2 -21.77 -13.11 -15.97
CA ILE A 2 -22.76 -13.90 -15.22
C ILE A 2 -22.16 -14.28 -13.87
N PHE A 3 -23.03 -14.52 -12.88
CA PHE A 3 -22.63 -15.01 -11.57
C PHE A 3 -23.52 -16.19 -11.16
N ASP A 4 -22.98 -17.08 -10.34
CA ASP A 4 -23.70 -18.15 -9.67
C ASP A 4 -23.33 -18.12 -8.20
N ALA A 5 -24.34 -18.18 -7.33
CA ALA A 5 -24.16 -18.21 -5.88
C ALA A 5 -25.07 -19.29 -5.30
N ARG A 6 -24.50 -20.13 -4.42
CA ARG A 6 -25.19 -21.28 -3.85
C ARG A 6 -25.03 -21.30 -2.34
N VAL A 7 -26.10 -21.68 -1.67
CA VAL A 7 -26.13 -21.94 -0.24
C VAL A 7 -26.53 -23.39 -0.01
N GLN A 8 -25.79 -24.09 0.83
CA GLN A 8 -26.11 -25.45 1.26
C GLN A 8 -26.06 -25.52 2.78
N VAL A 9 -27.11 -26.07 3.37
CA VAL A 9 -27.16 -26.29 4.82
C VAL A 9 -26.94 -27.78 5.10
N ILE A 10 -25.88 -28.06 5.86
CA ILE A 10 -25.57 -29.41 6.34
C ILE A 10 -26.14 -29.60 7.76
N ASN A 11 -26.36 -30.87 8.15
CA ASN A 11 -26.94 -31.26 9.45
C ASN A 11 -28.34 -30.69 9.72
N ARG A 12 -29.14 -30.50 8.67
CA ARG A 12 -30.53 -29.99 8.77
C ARG A 12 -31.55 -31.11 9.09
N PRO A 13 -32.69 -30.77 9.70
CA PRO A 13 -33.86 -31.64 9.82
C PRO A 13 -34.29 -32.24 8.47
N LYS A 14 -34.82 -33.47 8.47
CA LYS A 14 -35.44 -34.06 7.27
C LYS A 14 -36.61 -33.25 6.73
N ALA A 15 -37.26 -32.47 7.58
CA ALA A 15 -38.39 -31.61 7.24
C ALA A 15 -37.95 -30.28 6.58
N ALA A 16 -36.65 -30.02 6.44
CA ALA A 16 -36.19 -28.81 5.74
C ALA A 16 -36.54 -28.89 4.24
N THR A 17 -37.19 -27.85 3.74
CA THR A 17 -37.71 -27.79 2.36
C THR A 17 -37.45 -26.43 1.73
N CYS A 18 -37.28 -26.42 0.41
CA CYS A 18 -37.30 -25.17 -0.35
C CYS A 18 -38.76 -24.78 -0.61
N THR A 19 -39.11 -23.53 -0.33
CA THR A 19 -40.44 -22.98 -0.55
C THR A 19 -40.63 -22.56 -2.01
N ALA A 20 -41.88 -22.31 -2.40
CA ALA A 20 -42.20 -21.71 -3.70
C ALA A 20 -41.69 -20.26 -3.83
N SER A 21 -41.40 -19.59 -2.72
CA SER A 21 -40.78 -18.25 -2.62
C SER A 21 -39.25 -18.28 -2.73
N HIS A 22 -38.65 -19.42 -3.10
CA HIS A 22 -37.20 -19.62 -3.20
C HIS A 22 -36.44 -19.47 -1.87
N GLU A 23 -37.11 -19.73 -0.74
CA GLU A 23 -36.50 -19.72 0.59
C GLU A 23 -36.21 -21.15 1.04
N LEU A 24 -35.14 -21.35 1.81
CA LEU A 24 -34.90 -22.61 2.51
C LEU A 24 -35.52 -22.55 3.91
N SER A 25 -36.63 -23.26 4.11
CA SER A 25 -37.25 -23.41 5.44
C SER A 25 -36.56 -24.52 6.22
N ILE A 26 -36.09 -24.21 7.42
CA ILE A 26 -35.46 -25.16 8.35
C ILE A 26 -36.29 -25.17 9.63
N PRO A 27 -37.31 -26.04 9.73
CA PRO A 27 -38.17 -26.06 10.91
C PRO A 27 -37.41 -26.55 12.14
N ALA A 28 -37.70 -25.99 13.31
CA ALA A 28 -37.14 -26.49 14.55
C ALA A 28 -37.61 -27.94 14.80
N ASP A 29 -36.71 -28.80 15.25
CA ASP A 29 -37.04 -30.13 15.78
C ASP A 29 -36.25 -30.42 17.06
N SER A 30 -36.63 -31.48 17.79
CA SER A 30 -35.99 -31.80 19.07
C SER A 30 -34.57 -32.37 18.93
N LYS A 31 -34.17 -32.81 17.73
CA LYS A 31 -32.92 -33.54 17.47
C LYS A 31 -31.82 -32.65 16.90
N THR A 32 -32.16 -31.57 16.22
CA THR A 32 -31.24 -30.65 15.56
C THR A 32 -30.83 -29.58 16.56
N LYS A 33 -29.55 -29.56 16.94
CA LYS A 33 -28.99 -28.60 17.91
C LYS A 33 -28.06 -27.56 17.28
N SER A 34 -27.64 -27.80 16.05
CA SER A 34 -26.82 -26.88 15.27
C SER A 34 -27.10 -27.10 13.79
N VAL A 35 -26.85 -26.06 13.00
CA VAL A 35 -26.84 -26.11 11.54
C VAL A 35 -25.55 -25.47 11.07
N THR A 36 -25.01 -25.94 9.94
CA THR A 36 -23.85 -25.30 9.31
C THR A 36 -24.27 -24.88 7.90
N VAL A 37 -24.08 -23.60 7.61
CA VAL A 37 -24.39 -22.99 6.32
C VAL A 37 -23.09 -22.84 5.55
N ILE A 38 -23.06 -23.40 4.34
CA ILE A 38 -21.94 -23.26 3.40
C ILE A 38 -22.42 -22.36 2.27
N TYR A 39 -21.61 -21.35 1.93
CA TYR A 39 -21.84 -20.43 0.84
C TYR A 39 -20.67 -20.51 -0.14
N ALA A 40 -20.98 -20.53 -1.43
CA ALA A 40 -19.99 -20.40 -2.49
C ALA A 40 -20.57 -19.52 -3.61
N ALA A 41 -19.75 -18.67 -4.19
CA ALA A 41 -20.12 -17.86 -5.34
C ALA A 41 -18.95 -17.74 -6.32
N GLY A 42 -19.28 -17.46 -7.57
CA GLY A 42 -18.31 -17.24 -8.63
C GLY A 42 -18.92 -16.50 -9.81
N THR A 43 -18.06 -15.98 -10.68
CA THR A 43 -18.43 -15.27 -11.90
C THR A 43 -17.75 -15.91 -13.10
N ASP A 44 -18.18 -15.57 -14.31
CA ASP A 44 -17.44 -15.88 -15.54
C ASP A 44 -16.29 -14.90 -15.78
N TYR A 45 -15.84 -14.13 -14.80
CA TYR A 45 -14.72 -13.21 -14.98
C TYR A 45 -13.40 -13.98 -15.17
N ASP A 46 -12.63 -13.61 -16.19
CA ASP A 46 -11.29 -14.13 -16.45
C ASP A 46 -10.37 -12.99 -16.91
N GLN A 47 -9.48 -12.55 -16.02
CA GLN A 47 -8.54 -11.46 -16.29
C GLN A 47 -7.62 -11.73 -17.49
N LYS A 48 -7.33 -13.00 -17.80
CA LYS A 48 -6.47 -13.40 -18.94
C LYS A 48 -7.16 -13.21 -20.28
N LYS A 49 -8.47 -12.93 -20.29
CA LYS A 49 -9.27 -12.61 -21.47
C LYS A 49 -9.36 -11.10 -21.73
N GLY A 50 -8.56 -10.30 -21.01
CA GLY A 50 -8.35 -8.87 -21.24
C GLY A 50 -7.41 -8.52 -22.39
N THR A 51 -7.27 -9.38 -23.40
CA THR A 51 -6.33 -9.21 -24.51
C THR A 51 -7.03 -9.10 -25.86
N LYS A 52 -6.35 -8.55 -26.87
CA LYS A 52 -6.84 -8.48 -28.27
C LYS A 52 -7.30 -9.83 -28.82
N ALA A 53 -6.58 -10.91 -28.49
CA ALA A 53 -6.92 -12.27 -28.92
C ALA A 53 -8.28 -12.75 -28.40
N SER A 54 -8.72 -12.24 -27.24
CA SER A 54 -10.01 -12.54 -26.62
C SER A 54 -11.03 -11.42 -26.82
N ASN A 55 -10.76 -10.48 -27.74
CA ASN A 55 -11.52 -9.26 -27.98
C ASN A 55 -11.84 -8.50 -26.68
N TYR A 56 -10.88 -8.49 -25.75
CA TYR A 56 -11.01 -7.83 -24.45
C TYR A 56 -12.30 -8.18 -23.68
N SER A 57 -12.73 -9.44 -23.76
CA SER A 57 -14.01 -9.85 -23.22
C SER A 57 -14.03 -9.95 -21.70
N PHE A 58 -12.89 -10.28 -21.08
CA PHE A 58 -12.79 -10.64 -19.66
C PHE A 58 -13.73 -11.77 -19.23
N LYS A 59 -14.18 -12.59 -20.19
CA LYS A 59 -15.16 -13.67 -19.98
C LYS A 59 -14.51 -15.03 -20.15
N GLY A 60 -14.53 -15.80 -19.07
CA GLY A 60 -14.19 -17.22 -19.01
C GLY A 60 -15.41 -18.12 -19.22
N VAL A 61 -15.42 -19.23 -18.49
CA VAL A 61 -16.49 -20.24 -18.56
C VAL A 61 -17.61 -19.92 -17.57
N ASP A 62 -18.79 -20.49 -17.82
CA ASP A 62 -19.92 -20.39 -16.88
C ASP A 62 -19.53 -20.93 -15.48
N PRO A 63 -19.72 -20.13 -14.40
CA PRO A 63 -19.27 -20.50 -13.06
C PRO A 63 -20.10 -21.61 -12.40
N ALA A 64 -21.30 -21.93 -12.90
CA ALA A 64 -22.27 -22.77 -12.20
C ALA A 64 -21.72 -24.17 -11.85
N ALA A 65 -20.96 -24.79 -12.75
CA ALA A 65 -20.36 -26.10 -12.51
C ALA A 65 -19.26 -26.05 -11.45
N ALA A 66 -18.42 -25.00 -11.48
CA ALA A 66 -17.34 -24.81 -10.51
C ALA A 66 -17.91 -24.53 -9.11
N VAL A 67 -18.86 -23.61 -9.00
CA VAL A 67 -19.53 -23.26 -7.73
C VAL A 67 -20.23 -24.49 -7.12
N LEU A 68 -20.94 -25.28 -7.94
CA LEU A 68 -21.57 -26.52 -7.49
C LEU A 68 -20.54 -27.54 -6.98
N SER A 69 -19.43 -27.72 -7.68
CA SER A 69 -18.37 -28.64 -7.25
C SER A 69 -17.75 -28.21 -5.92
N THR A 70 -17.47 -26.91 -5.76
CA THR A 70 -16.89 -26.35 -4.52
C THR A 70 -17.82 -26.57 -3.33
N ILE A 71 -19.10 -26.23 -3.45
CA ILE A 71 -20.04 -26.37 -2.34
C ILE A 71 -20.30 -27.85 -1.98
N GLN A 72 -20.36 -28.73 -2.98
CA GLN A 72 -20.50 -30.18 -2.76
C GLN A 72 -19.27 -30.82 -2.12
N ALA A 73 -18.06 -30.32 -2.44
CA ALA A 73 -16.83 -30.76 -1.79
C ALA A 73 -16.81 -30.33 -0.32
N ALA A 74 -17.07 -29.04 -0.05
CA ALA A 74 -17.13 -28.51 1.31
C ALA A 74 -18.21 -29.20 2.17
N ALA A 75 -19.37 -29.52 1.59
CA ALA A 75 -20.47 -30.17 2.30
C ALA A 75 -20.20 -31.64 2.71
N LYS A 76 -19.13 -32.27 2.20
CA LYS A 76 -18.68 -33.60 2.65
C LYS A 76 -17.83 -33.54 3.91
N GLU A 77 -17.31 -32.36 4.25
CA GLU A 77 -16.49 -32.13 5.43
C GLU A 77 -17.35 -31.80 6.65
N SER A 78 -16.84 -32.12 7.84
CA SER A 78 -17.43 -31.64 9.09
C SER A 78 -17.09 -30.18 9.34
N TYR A 79 -17.93 -29.46 10.10
CA TYR A 79 -17.62 -28.08 10.53
C TYR A 79 -16.23 -27.99 11.19
N ASN A 80 -15.90 -28.91 12.09
CA ASN A 80 -14.60 -28.90 12.77
C ASN A 80 -13.42 -29.10 11.80
N SER A 81 -13.59 -29.90 10.74
CA SER A 81 -12.57 -30.09 9.69
C SER A 81 -12.34 -28.77 8.94
N LEU A 82 -13.43 -28.13 8.46
CA LEU A 82 -13.38 -26.85 7.76
C LEU A 82 -12.79 -25.74 8.64
N TYR A 83 -13.23 -25.63 9.88
CA TYR A 83 -12.74 -24.66 10.85
C TYR A 83 -11.25 -24.83 11.11
N ASN A 84 -10.79 -26.05 11.42
CA ASN A 84 -9.37 -26.29 11.68
C ASN A 84 -8.50 -26.02 10.45
N SER A 85 -8.99 -26.34 9.24
CA SER A 85 -8.28 -26.01 8.00
C SER A 85 -8.19 -24.50 7.78
N HIS A 86 -9.27 -23.76 8.02
CA HIS A 86 -9.30 -22.30 7.94
C HIS A 86 -8.34 -21.67 8.95
N VAL A 87 -8.41 -22.07 10.23
CA VAL A 87 -7.52 -21.54 11.28
C VAL A 87 -6.06 -21.82 10.94
N LYS A 88 -5.73 -23.03 10.46
CA LYS A 88 -4.37 -23.37 10.07
C LYS A 88 -3.86 -22.50 8.92
N ASP A 89 -4.67 -22.30 7.88
CA ASP A 89 -4.34 -21.45 6.72
C ASP A 89 -4.12 -20.00 7.14
N HIS A 90 -5.09 -19.41 7.85
CA HIS A 90 -5.02 -18.03 8.31
C HIS A 90 -3.84 -17.82 9.27
N ASN A 91 -3.68 -18.70 10.26
CA ASN A 91 -2.62 -18.57 11.26
C ASN A 91 -1.22 -18.69 10.65
N ALA A 92 -1.04 -19.45 9.57
CA ALA A 92 0.24 -19.52 8.86
C ALA A 92 0.68 -18.18 8.25
N LEU A 93 -0.26 -17.27 7.99
CA LEU A 93 0.02 -15.91 7.52
C LEU A 93 0.08 -14.93 8.70
N PHE A 94 -0.93 -14.97 9.57
CA PHE A 94 -1.08 -14.00 10.66
C PHE A 94 0.01 -14.13 11.74
N SER A 95 0.51 -15.33 12.01
CA SER A 95 1.57 -15.53 13.02
C SER A 95 2.98 -15.18 12.56
N GLN A 96 3.18 -14.76 11.30
CA GLN A 96 4.51 -14.41 10.78
C GLN A 96 5.09 -13.13 11.40
N PHE A 97 4.23 -12.30 11.98
CA PHE A 97 4.63 -11.05 12.62
C PHE A 97 3.81 -10.85 13.89
N THR A 98 4.45 -10.31 14.92
CA THR A 98 3.80 -9.94 16.18
C THR A 98 4.33 -8.58 16.65
N LEU A 99 3.41 -7.64 16.89
CA LEU A 99 3.67 -6.43 17.65
C LEU A 99 3.10 -6.63 19.05
N ASN A 100 3.91 -6.40 20.08
CA ASN A 100 3.49 -6.48 21.47
C ASN A 100 3.63 -5.10 22.12
N LEU A 101 2.50 -4.47 22.38
CA LEU A 101 2.38 -3.20 23.12
C LEU A 101 1.75 -3.46 24.50
N PRO A 102 2.01 -2.61 25.50
CA PRO A 102 1.39 -2.74 26.82
C PRO A 102 -0.14 -2.53 26.74
N ASP A 103 -0.90 -3.14 27.65
CA ASP A 103 -2.33 -2.87 27.87
C ASP A 103 -2.56 -2.47 29.34
N PRO A 104 -2.14 -1.25 29.74
CA PRO A 104 -2.19 -0.82 31.13
C PRO A 104 -3.63 -0.64 31.65
N GLU A 105 -4.57 -0.34 30.75
CA GLU A 105 -5.99 -0.11 31.08
C GLU A 105 -6.84 -1.40 31.06
N HIS A 106 -6.22 -2.57 30.83
CA HIS A 106 -6.91 -3.87 30.70
C HIS A 106 -8.03 -3.87 29.65
N SER A 107 -7.80 -3.13 28.57
CA SER A 107 -8.73 -2.89 27.47
C SER A 107 -9.10 -4.18 26.76
N ALA A 108 -8.24 -5.21 26.75
CA ALA A 108 -8.52 -6.50 26.12
C ALA A 108 -9.80 -7.21 26.62
N SER A 109 -10.34 -6.80 27.77
CA SER A 109 -11.59 -7.33 28.34
C SER A 109 -12.85 -6.54 27.98
N ILE A 110 -12.70 -5.39 27.32
CA ILE A 110 -13.78 -4.47 26.96
C ILE A 110 -14.20 -4.70 25.49
N PRO A 111 -15.50 -4.66 25.15
CA PRO A 111 -15.93 -4.74 23.76
C PRO A 111 -15.26 -3.67 22.87
N THR A 112 -14.67 -4.08 21.75
CA THR A 112 -13.95 -3.19 20.83
C THR A 112 -14.77 -1.97 20.41
N ALA A 113 -16.05 -2.16 20.06
CA ALA A 113 -16.93 -1.04 19.68
C ALA A 113 -16.98 0.04 20.76
N LYS A 114 -17.04 -0.36 22.03
CA LYS A 114 -17.05 0.57 23.16
C LYS A 114 -15.71 1.27 23.33
N LEU A 115 -14.60 0.55 23.18
CA LEU A 115 -13.26 1.15 23.23
C LEU A 115 -13.07 2.19 22.12
N MET A 116 -13.52 1.89 20.89
CA MET A 116 -13.41 2.79 19.75
C MET A 116 -14.29 4.03 19.91
N GLU A 117 -15.53 3.88 20.40
CA GLU A 117 -16.43 5.00 20.72
C GLU A 117 -15.86 5.92 21.81
N ASP A 118 -15.17 5.36 22.79
CA ASP A 118 -14.58 6.09 23.92
C ASP A 118 -13.13 6.53 23.67
N TYR A 119 -12.61 6.34 22.45
CA TYR A 119 -11.23 6.69 22.14
C TYR A 119 -11.02 8.21 22.22
N ASP A 120 -10.17 8.62 23.16
CA ASP A 120 -9.74 10.01 23.35
C ASP A 120 -8.35 10.16 22.72
N ASP A 121 -8.25 10.97 21.66
CA ASP A 121 -7.00 11.16 20.92
C ASP A 121 -5.97 12.03 21.66
N ASP A 122 -6.37 12.80 22.68
CA ASP A 122 -5.44 13.46 23.59
C ASP A 122 -4.72 12.45 24.50
N ILE A 123 -5.39 11.33 24.84
CA ILE A 123 -4.86 10.30 25.75
C ILE A 123 -4.25 9.13 24.96
N GLY A 124 -5.01 8.52 24.05
CA GLY A 124 -4.64 7.30 23.33
C GLY A 124 -5.07 6.02 24.04
N ASN A 125 -4.91 4.89 23.35
CA ASN A 125 -5.13 3.56 23.92
C ASN A 125 -4.28 2.55 23.16
N THR A 126 -3.21 2.09 23.82
CA THR A 126 -2.20 1.21 23.23
C THR A 126 -2.74 -0.15 22.79
N PHE A 127 -3.82 -0.63 23.42
CA PHE A 127 -4.50 -1.84 22.97
C PHE A 127 -5.24 -1.60 21.64
N ILE A 128 -5.95 -0.47 21.49
CA ILE A 128 -6.56 -0.11 20.20
C ILE A 128 -5.50 0.06 19.13
N GLU A 129 -4.40 0.71 19.45
CA GLU A 129 -3.32 0.96 18.49
C GLU A 129 -2.71 -0.37 17.98
N ASN A 130 -2.47 -1.33 18.87
CA ASN A 130 -2.04 -2.67 18.47
C ASN A 130 -3.13 -3.42 17.70
N LEU A 131 -4.39 -3.31 18.14
CA LEU A 131 -5.53 -3.96 17.49
C LEU A 131 -5.70 -3.49 16.05
N LEU A 132 -5.62 -2.18 15.77
CA LEU A 132 -5.74 -1.63 14.43
C LEU A 132 -4.56 -2.00 13.54
N PHE A 133 -3.35 -2.08 14.11
CA PHE A 133 -2.18 -2.61 13.40
C PHE A 133 -2.43 -4.04 12.89
N ASP A 134 -2.88 -4.92 13.79
CA ASP A 134 -3.21 -6.31 13.46
C ASP A 134 -4.44 -6.41 12.55
N TYR A 135 -5.40 -5.49 12.68
CA TYR A 135 -6.59 -5.47 11.85
C TYR A 135 -6.27 -5.15 10.39
N GLY A 136 -5.35 -4.23 10.10
CA GLY A 136 -4.87 -3.99 8.74
C GLY A 136 -4.28 -5.24 8.10
N ARG A 137 -3.47 -6.01 8.85
CA ARG A 137 -2.93 -7.30 8.40
C ARG A 137 -4.03 -8.34 8.16
N TYR A 138 -5.00 -8.44 9.08
CA TYR A 138 -6.16 -9.31 8.95
C TYR A 138 -6.98 -8.99 7.70
N LEU A 139 -7.25 -7.70 7.44
CA LEU A 139 -7.97 -7.24 6.27
C LEU A 139 -7.21 -7.58 4.97
N PHE A 140 -5.89 -7.51 4.98
CA PHE A 140 -5.10 -7.82 3.79
C PHE A 140 -5.16 -9.32 3.49
N ILE A 141 -5.01 -10.17 4.51
CA ILE A 141 -5.20 -11.63 4.38
C ILE A 141 -6.61 -11.97 3.87
N GLY A 142 -7.62 -11.24 4.31
CA GLY A 142 -9.01 -11.43 3.90
C GLY A 142 -9.31 -10.98 2.46
N SER A 143 -8.53 -10.07 1.90
CA SER A 143 -8.81 -9.41 0.60
C SER A 143 -7.80 -9.69 -0.51
N CYS A 144 -6.61 -10.21 -0.18
CA CYS A 144 -5.52 -10.45 -1.13
C CYS A 144 -5.00 -11.89 -0.99
N ARG A 145 -5.52 -12.83 -1.79
CA ARG A 145 -5.10 -14.24 -1.75
C ARG A 145 -4.85 -14.76 -3.17
N PRO A 146 -3.91 -15.71 -3.36
CA PRO A 146 -3.63 -16.26 -4.70
C PRO A 146 -4.92 -16.67 -5.44
N GLY A 147 -5.09 -16.15 -6.66
CA GLY A 147 -6.29 -16.36 -7.48
C GLY A 147 -7.42 -15.34 -7.26
N SER A 148 -7.28 -14.38 -6.33
CA SER A 148 -8.15 -13.21 -6.23
C SER A 148 -7.67 -12.06 -7.11
N LEU A 149 -8.41 -10.96 -7.11
CA LEU A 149 -7.92 -9.64 -7.49
C LEU A 149 -7.27 -8.96 -6.26
N PRO A 150 -6.43 -7.93 -6.43
CA PRO A 150 -5.89 -7.18 -5.31
C PRO A 150 -7.00 -6.37 -4.62
N PRO A 151 -6.79 -5.95 -3.35
CA PRO A 151 -7.75 -5.12 -2.63
C PRO A 151 -7.94 -3.78 -3.35
N ASN A 152 -9.21 -3.44 -3.62
CA ASN A 152 -9.59 -2.14 -4.17
C ASN A 152 -9.75 -1.11 -3.04
N LEU A 153 -10.36 0.05 -3.33
CA LEU A 153 -10.64 1.10 -2.34
C LEU A 153 -11.45 0.64 -1.10
N GLN A 154 -12.14 -0.49 -1.17
CA GLN A 154 -12.90 -1.09 -0.06
C GLN A 154 -12.47 -2.54 0.23
N GLY A 155 -11.27 -2.93 -0.21
CA GLY A 155 -10.76 -4.30 -0.13
C GLY A 155 -11.56 -5.25 -1.01
N ILE A 156 -12.56 -5.90 -0.41
CA ILE A 156 -13.60 -6.70 -1.07
C ILE A 156 -15.00 -6.48 -0.47
N TRP A 157 -15.14 -5.49 0.44
CA TRP A 157 -16.34 -5.31 1.26
C TRP A 157 -17.11 -4.08 0.81
N THR A 158 -18.27 -4.30 0.20
CA THR A 158 -19.20 -3.21 -0.10
C THR A 158 -20.63 -3.68 0.00
N GLU A 159 -21.50 -2.86 0.58
CA GLU A 159 -22.96 -3.07 0.57
C GLU A 159 -23.63 -2.36 -0.61
N SER A 160 -22.90 -1.49 -1.31
CA SER A 160 -23.44 -0.61 -2.35
C SER A 160 -23.23 -1.17 -3.75
N LEU A 161 -24.24 -0.99 -4.61
CA LEU A 161 -24.11 -1.23 -6.06
C LEU A 161 -23.41 -0.07 -6.78
N THR A 162 -23.31 1.09 -6.12
CA THR A 162 -22.65 2.30 -6.60
C THR A 162 -21.79 2.87 -5.47
N PRO A 163 -20.73 2.16 -5.05
CA PRO A 163 -19.86 2.62 -3.98
C PRO A 163 -19.13 3.91 -4.37
N ALA A 164 -18.66 4.65 -3.36
CA ALA A 164 -17.88 5.86 -3.57
C ALA A 164 -16.65 5.56 -4.45
N TRP A 165 -16.40 6.43 -5.43
CA TRP A 165 -15.36 6.25 -6.46
C TRP A 165 -15.38 4.86 -7.12
N SER A 166 -16.57 4.26 -7.25
CA SER A 166 -16.79 2.93 -7.82
C SER A 166 -16.08 1.79 -7.08
N ALA A 167 -15.55 2.02 -5.88
CA ALA A 167 -14.62 1.10 -5.21
C ALA A 167 -13.55 0.59 -6.19
N ASP A 168 -13.02 1.48 -7.03
CA ASP A 168 -12.10 1.13 -8.11
C ASP A 168 -10.66 0.92 -7.60
N TYR A 169 -9.74 0.81 -8.55
CA TYR A 169 -8.31 0.79 -8.26
C TYR A 169 -7.75 2.19 -8.46
N HIS A 170 -7.74 2.97 -7.39
CA HIS A 170 -7.18 4.32 -7.35
C HIS A 170 -5.67 4.25 -7.10
N VAL A 171 -4.87 4.67 -8.07
CA VAL A 171 -3.42 4.43 -8.14
C VAL A 171 -2.60 5.73 -8.15
N ASP A 172 -3.09 6.77 -7.49
CA ASP A 172 -2.34 7.99 -7.15
C ASP A 172 -2.14 8.16 -5.64
N VAL A 173 -2.38 7.08 -4.87
CA VAL A 173 -1.86 6.79 -3.52
C VAL A 173 -2.48 5.50 -2.97
N ASN A 174 -3.76 5.24 -3.23
CA ASN A 174 -4.56 4.31 -2.41
C ASN A 174 -4.17 2.84 -2.61
N VAL A 175 -4.09 2.35 -3.85
CA VAL A 175 -3.64 0.97 -4.12
C VAL A 175 -2.19 0.78 -3.71
N GLN A 176 -1.33 1.79 -3.86
CA GLN A 176 0.04 1.72 -3.34
C GLN A 176 0.02 1.56 -1.81
N MET A 177 -0.78 2.38 -1.12
CA MET A 177 -0.96 2.37 0.33
C MET A 177 -1.52 1.04 0.84
N ASN A 178 -2.44 0.42 0.10
CA ASN A 178 -2.96 -0.91 0.42
C ASN A 178 -1.84 -1.96 0.61
N HIS A 179 -0.68 -1.74 -0.02
CA HIS A 179 0.43 -2.67 -0.06
C HIS A 179 1.66 -2.26 0.79
N TRP A 180 1.72 -1.05 1.35
CA TRP A 180 2.91 -0.53 2.07
C TRP A 180 3.38 -1.41 3.23
N HIS A 181 2.45 -2.00 3.99
CA HIS A 181 2.77 -2.79 5.18
C HIS A 181 3.17 -4.25 4.89
N THR A 182 2.97 -4.72 3.66
CA THR A 182 2.85 -6.16 3.36
C THR A 182 4.18 -6.90 3.46
N GLU A 183 5.25 -6.36 2.88
CA GLU A 183 6.56 -7.02 2.92
C GLU A 183 7.10 -7.08 4.34
N GLN A 184 7.10 -5.96 5.07
CA GLN A 184 7.61 -5.89 6.45
C GLN A 184 6.88 -6.81 7.43
N THR A 185 5.60 -7.11 7.19
CA THR A 185 4.76 -7.97 8.06
C THR A 185 4.69 -9.44 7.63
N GLY A 186 5.48 -9.84 6.62
CA GLY A 186 5.50 -11.22 6.13
C GLY A 186 4.40 -11.58 5.13
N LEU A 187 3.61 -10.61 4.68
CA LEU A 187 2.50 -10.82 3.74
C LEU A 187 2.90 -10.66 2.27
N GLY A 188 4.19 -10.41 1.98
CA GLY A 188 4.70 -10.27 0.61
C GLY A 188 4.39 -11.44 -0.33
N ASP A 189 4.34 -12.66 0.20
CA ASP A 189 4.09 -13.88 -0.60
C ASP A 189 2.65 -14.00 -1.11
N ILE A 190 1.69 -13.28 -0.51
CA ILE A 190 0.29 -13.27 -0.96
C ILE A 190 -0.05 -12.10 -1.89
N GLN A 191 0.93 -11.27 -2.28
CA GLN A 191 0.73 -10.15 -3.22
C GLN A 191 0.56 -10.58 -4.69
N GLY A 192 0.57 -11.87 -5.00
CA GLY A 192 0.33 -12.44 -6.34
C GLY A 192 -0.82 -11.77 -7.13
N PRO A 193 -1.99 -11.51 -6.52
CA PRO A 193 -3.09 -10.80 -7.17
C PRO A 193 -2.71 -9.45 -7.78
N LEU A 194 -1.86 -8.65 -7.14
CA LEU A 194 -1.42 -7.36 -7.69
C LEU A 194 -0.58 -7.55 -8.95
N TRP A 195 0.37 -8.47 -8.92
CA TRP A 195 1.26 -8.76 -10.06
C TRP A 195 0.48 -9.33 -11.25
N ASP A 196 -0.43 -10.25 -10.96
CA ASP A 196 -1.29 -10.85 -11.95
C ASP A 196 -2.25 -9.80 -12.55
N PHE A 197 -2.79 -8.91 -11.73
CA PHE A 197 -3.66 -7.83 -12.20
C PHE A 197 -2.93 -6.85 -13.12
N ILE A 198 -1.73 -6.40 -12.74
CA ILE A 198 -0.89 -5.56 -13.60
C ILE A 198 -0.59 -6.29 -14.92
N THR A 199 -0.11 -7.53 -14.84
CA THR A 199 0.37 -8.30 -16.01
C THR A 199 -0.76 -8.69 -16.98
N ASP A 200 -1.86 -9.21 -16.45
CA ASP A 200 -2.95 -9.76 -17.27
C ASP A 200 -3.96 -8.68 -17.70
N THR A 201 -4.10 -7.60 -16.93
CA THR A 201 -5.17 -6.59 -17.15
C THR A 201 -4.62 -5.25 -17.64
N TRP A 202 -3.55 -4.75 -17.02
CA TRP A 202 -3.05 -3.39 -17.31
C TRP A 202 -1.99 -3.36 -18.39
N VAL A 203 -1.02 -4.27 -18.40
CA VAL A 203 0.04 -4.27 -19.44
C VAL A 203 -0.56 -4.34 -20.85
N PRO A 204 -1.52 -5.24 -21.18
CA PRO A 204 -2.06 -5.31 -22.54
C PRO A 204 -2.76 -4.00 -22.97
N ARG A 205 -3.53 -3.39 -22.06
CA ARG A 205 -4.32 -2.19 -22.32
C ARG A 205 -3.49 -0.91 -22.26
N GLY A 206 -2.60 -0.81 -21.29
CA GLY A 206 -1.68 0.28 -21.11
C GLY A 206 -0.64 0.37 -22.22
N THR A 207 -0.26 -0.76 -22.83
CA THR A 207 0.58 -0.76 -24.05
C THR A 207 -0.17 -0.14 -25.22
N GLU A 208 -1.47 -0.44 -25.39
CA GLU A 208 -2.30 0.23 -26.40
C GLU A 208 -2.46 1.72 -26.09
N SER A 209 -2.67 2.10 -24.83
CA SER A 209 -2.75 3.51 -24.41
C SER A 209 -1.44 4.26 -24.68
N ALA A 210 -0.28 3.67 -24.37
CA ALA A 210 1.03 4.28 -24.59
C ALA A 210 1.26 4.56 -26.08
N ALA A 211 1.00 3.57 -26.94
CA ALA A 211 1.13 3.72 -28.38
C ALA A 211 0.11 4.73 -28.96
N LEU A 212 -1.15 4.69 -28.52
CA LEU A 212 -2.21 5.53 -29.08
C LEU A 212 -2.10 7.00 -28.67
N LEU A 213 -1.75 7.26 -27.41
CA LEU A 213 -1.77 8.61 -26.83
C LEU A 213 -0.41 9.31 -26.93
N TYR A 214 0.68 8.56 -26.87
CA TYR A 214 2.04 9.10 -26.75
C TYR A 214 3.01 8.64 -27.84
N ASP A 215 2.61 7.69 -28.71
CA ASP A 215 3.53 6.99 -29.63
C ASP A 215 4.74 6.38 -28.89
N ALA A 216 4.52 5.98 -27.62
CA ALA A 216 5.56 5.55 -26.71
C ALA A 216 5.63 4.02 -26.60
N PRO A 217 6.83 3.46 -26.34
CA PRO A 217 6.97 2.06 -25.93
C PRO A 217 6.46 1.84 -24.49
N GLY A 218 6.51 0.60 -24.03
CA GLY A 218 6.12 0.25 -22.67
C GLY A 218 4.60 0.23 -22.46
N PHE A 219 4.16 0.51 -21.24
CA PHE A 219 2.74 0.65 -20.91
C PHE A 219 2.51 1.82 -19.95
N VAL A 220 1.32 2.40 -20.02
CA VAL A 220 0.90 3.52 -19.16
C VAL A 220 -0.48 3.26 -18.54
N GLY A 221 -0.66 3.73 -17.31
CA GLY A 221 -1.95 3.83 -16.63
C GLY A 221 -2.22 5.27 -16.20
N PHE A 222 -3.38 5.54 -15.64
CA PHE A 222 -3.76 6.86 -15.12
C PHE A 222 -4.23 6.72 -13.66
N SER A 223 -4.86 7.72 -13.04
CA SER A 223 -5.24 7.67 -11.61
C SER A 223 -6.25 6.56 -11.28
N ASN A 224 -7.17 6.24 -12.19
CA ASN A 224 -8.26 5.30 -11.96
C ASN A 224 -8.15 4.10 -12.89
N LEU A 225 -8.15 2.91 -12.32
CA LEU A 225 -8.08 1.65 -13.05
C LEU A 225 -9.24 0.73 -12.62
N ASN A 226 -9.58 -0.25 -13.44
CA ASN A 226 -10.66 -1.19 -13.12
C ASN A 226 -10.36 -2.62 -13.59
N THR A 227 -11.23 -3.55 -13.21
CA THR A 227 -11.14 -4.98 -13.53
C THR A 227 -11.24 -5.29 -15.03
N PHE A 228 -11.65 -4.34 -15.86
CA PHE A 228 -11.79 -4.50 -17.31
C PHE A 228 -10.67 -3.80 -18.09
N GLY A 229 -9.55 -3.49 -17.43
CA GLY A 229 -8.36 -2.91 -18.05
C GLY A 229 -8.60 -1.51 -18.60
N PHE A 230 -9.38 -0.70 -17.88
CA PHE A 230 -9.48 0.73 -18.18
C PHE A 230 -8.13 1.41 -17.88
N THR A 231 -7.46 1.88 -18.93
CA THR A 231 -6.19 2.63 -18.90
C THR A 231 -6.34 3.96 -19.64
N GLY A 232 -7.53 4.57 -19.53
CA GLY A 232 -7.85 5.87 -20.13
C GLY A 232 -7.91 6.98 -19.07
N GLN A 233 -8.07 8.22 -19.54
CA GLN A 233 -8.30 9.37 -18.67
C GLN A 233 -9.79 9.57 -18.45
N MET A 234 -10.16 10.04 -17.26
CA MET A 234 -11.54 10.40 -16.93
C MET A 234 -11.80 11.88 -17.28
N ASN A 235 -12.79 12.52 -16.65
CA ASN A 235 -13.36 13.79 -17.10
C ASN A 235 -12.59 15.05 -16.66
N ALA A 236 -11.46 14.95 -15.96
CA ALA A 236 -10.63 16.11 -15.66
C ALA A 236 -9.13 15.78 -15.58
N ALA A 237 -8.30 16.64 -16.17
CA ALA A 237 -6.86 16.44 -16.24
C ALA A 237 -6.15 16.56 -14.89
N VAL A 238 -6.66 17.38 -13.97
CA VAL A 238 -5.99 17.69 -12.69
C VAL A 238 -5.75 16.45 -11.81
N TRP A 239 -6.65 15.46 -11.89
CA TRP A 239 -6.51 14.18 -11.19
C TRP A 239 -6.33 13.01 -12.17
N SER A 240 -7.04 12.99 -13.31
CA SER A 240 -6.98 11.82 -14.20
C SER A 240 -5.82 11.76 -15.18
N ASN A 241 -5.18 12.88 -15.53
CA ASN A 241 -4.02 12.87 -16.42
C ASN A 241 -2.75 12.57 -15.62
N TYR A 242 -2.69 11.38 -15.03
CA TYR A 242 -1.64 10.94 -14.11
C TYR A 242 -0.87 9.70 -14.60
N PRO A 243 -0.01 9.82 -15.64
CA PRO A 243 0.77 8.70 -16.18
C PRO A 243 1.85 8.16 -15.23
N ALA A 244 2.15 8.85 -14.12
CA ALA A 244 3.13 8.39 -13.13
C ALA A 244 2.63 7.24 -12.23
N SER A 245 1.34 6.88 -12.29
CA SER A 245 0.76 5.74 -11.58
C SER A 245 1.56 4.44 -11.78
N ALA A 246 1.93 4.14 -13.03
CA ALA A 246 2.70 2.94 -13.35
C ALA A 246 4.09 2.96 -12.71
N ALA A 247 4.77 4.12 -12.67
CA ALA A 247 6.07 4.26 -12.00
C ALA A 247 5.95 4.10 -10.48
N TRP A 248 4.89 4.64 -9.87
CA TRP A 248 4.68 4.49 -8.43
C TRP A 248 4.49 3.02 -8.03
N LEU A 249 3.66 2.27 -8.75
CA LEU A 249 3.47 0.84 -8.47
C LEU A 249 4.75 0.02 -8.62
N MET A 250 5.74 0.50 -9.38
CA MET A 250 7.04 -0.18 -9.47
C MET A 250 7.83 -0.11 -8.17
N GLN A 251 7.51 0.79 -7.23
CA GLN A 251 8.03 0.73 -5.86
C GLN A 251 7.58 -0.56 -5.16
N ASN A 252 6.30 -0.93 -5.26
CA ASN A 252 5.80 -2.19 -4.68
C ASN A 252 6.43 -3.41 -5.37
N VAL A 253 6.64 -3.37 -6.69
CA VAL A 253 7.34 -4.43 -7.45
C VAL A 253 8.79 -4.56 -6.97
N TRP A 254 9.48 -3.44 -6.77
CA TRP A 254 10.83 -3.43 -6.24
C TRP A 254 10.88 -3.99 -4.83
N ASP A 255 10.01 -3.53 -3.93
CA ASP A 255 9.96 -3.98 -2.55
C ASP A 255 9.82 -5.49 -2.46
N ARG A 256 8.95 -6.08 -3.30
CA ARG A 256 8.80 -7.54 -3.36
C ARG A 256 10.12 -8.25 -3.70
N TYR A 257 10.90 -7.71 -4.63
CA TYR A 257 12.22 -8.24 -4.93
C TYR A 257 13.22 -7.96 -3.81
N ASP A 258 13.25 -6.77 -3.24
CA ASP A 258 14.32 -6.39 -2.33
C ASP A 258 14.18 -7.03 -0.94
N TYR A 259 12.94 -7.18 -0.46
CA TYR A 259 12.61 -7.94 0.76
C TYR A 259 12.69 -9.47 0.56
N GLY A 260 12.37 -9.98 -0.62
CA GLY A 260 12.37 -11.43 -0.90
C GLY A 260 13.71 -11.99 -1.39
N ARG A 261 14.44 -11.17 -2.15
CA ARG A 261 15.60 -11.54 -2.98
C ARG A 261 15.32 -12.78 -3.83
N ASP A 262 14.11 -12.88 -4.36
CA ASP A 262 13.70 -13.93 -5.31
C ASP A 262 14.03 -13.48 -6.73
N THR A 263 15.21 -13.87 -7.20
CA THR A 263 15.67 -13.56 -8.56
C THR A 263 14.90 -14.31 -9.63
N THR A 264 14.20 -15.40 -9.29
CA THR A 264 13.39 -16.15 -10.26
C THR A 264 12.12 -15.36 -10.58
N TRP A 265 11.39 -14.94 -9.54
CA TRP A 265 10.22 -14.08 -9.70
C TRP A 265 10.60 -12.74 -10.33
N TYR A 266 11.72 -12.14 -9.91
CA TYR A 266 12.13 -10.85 -10.45
C TYR A 266 12.40 -10.90 -11.96
N LYS A 267 13.11 -11.93 -12.44
CA LYS A 267 13.36 -12.13 -13.88
C LYS A 267 12.08 -12.41 -14.67
N ALA A 268 11.15 -13.18 -14.09
CA ALA A 268 9.95 -13.63 -14.78
C ALA A 268 8.85 -12.55 -14.81
N THR A 269 8.76 -11.71 -13.79
CA THR A 269 7.63 -10.79 -13.59
C THR A 269 8.09 -9.38 -13.23
N GLY A 270 8.86 -9.21 -12.15
CA GLY A 270 9.16 -7.87 -11.63
C GLY A 270 9.96 -6.98 -12.58
N TYR A 271 11.10 -7.46 -13.07
CA TYR A 271 11.96 -6.72 -13.99
C TYR A 271 11.28 -6.40 -15.34
N PRO A 272 10.59 -7.34 -16.01
CA PRO A 272 9.82 -7.02 -17.22
C PRO A 272 8.84 -5.86 -17.05
N LEU A 273 8.14 -5.77 -15.92
CA LEU A 273 7.24 -4.65 -15.61
C LEU A 273 8.02 -3.35 -15.48
N MET A 274 9.06 -3.34 -14.64
CA MET A 274 9.89 -2.14 -14.41
C MET A 274 10.57 -1.64 -15.68
N LYS A 275 11.10 -2.56 -16.50
CA LYS A 275 11.73 -2.24 -17.77
C LYS A 275 10.76 -1.56 -18.73
N ALA A 276 9.55 -2.09 -18.88
CA ALA A 276 8.54 -1.51 -19.77
C ALA A 276 8.15 -0.09 -19.32
N VAL A 277 7.98 0.15 -18.01
CA VAL A 277 7.70 1.49 -17.48
C VAL A 277 8.90 2.42 -17.65
N ALA A 278 10.13 1.92 -17.53
CA ALA A 278 11.33 2.70 -17.76
C ALA A 278 11.51 3.09 -19.24
N GLU A 279 11.20 2.19 -20.18
CA GLU A 279 11.19 2.51 -21.61
C GLU A 279 10.19 3.62 -21.94
N TYR A 280 8.99 3.58 -21.35
CA TYR A 280 8.01 4.68 -21.45
C TYR A 280 8.59 5.99 -20.93
N TRP A 281 9.17 6.01 -19.73
CA TRP A 281 9.70 7.26 -19.17
C TRP A 281 10.95 7.78 -19.86
N ILE A 282 11.83 6.93 -20.39
CA ILE A 282 12.93 7.37 -21.25
C ILE A 282 12.39 8.10 -22.48
N HIS A 283 11.29 7.62 -23.06
CA HIS A 283 10.63 8.26 -24.21
C HIS A 283 9.99 9.60 -23.84
N GLU A 284 9.27 9.66 -22.71
CA GLU A 284 8.50 10.84 -22.29
C GLU A 284 9.33 11.96 -21.64
N MET A 285 10.57 11.68 -21.24
CA MET A 285 11.43 12.70 -20.63
C MET A 285 11.94 13.70 -21.68
N VAL A 286 11.56 14.97 -21.52
CA VAL A 286 11.92 16.05 -22.44
C VAL A 286 12.89 17.04 -21.80
N PRO A 287 13.75 17.72 -22.58
CA PRO A 287 14.58 18.81 -22.06
C PRO A 287 13.74 19.92 -21.43
N ASP A 288 14.17 20.45 -20.29
CA ASP A 288 13.55 21.62 -19.68
C ASP A 288 13.83 22.88 -20.51
N LEU A 289 12.86 23.24 -21.36
CA LEU A 289 12.93 24.42 -22.21
C LEU A 289 12.53 25.72 -21.50
N TYR A 290 11.95 25.63 -20.29
CA TYR A 290 11.54 26.78 -19.49
C TYR A 290 12.71 27.31 -18.66
N SER A 291 13.28 26.46 -17.79
CA SER A 291 14.37 26.84 -16.89
C SER A 291 15.72 26.86 -17.61
N LYS A 292 15.88 26.06 -18.69
CA LYS A 292 17.11 25.91 -19.47
C LYS A 292 18.32 25.53 -18.61
N ASP A 293 18.10 24.75 -17.56
CA ASP A 293 19.11 24.27 -16.61
C ASP A 293 19.83 22.99 -17.10
N GLY A 294 19.47 22.50 -18.30
CA GLY A 294 20.05 21.31 -18.91
C GLY A 294 19.46 19.99 -18.41
N THR A 295 18.42 20.03 -17.56
CA THR A 295 17.77 18.82 -17.03
C THR A 295 16.66 18.31 -17.95
N LEU A 296 16.27 17.06 -17.74
CA LEU A 296 15.09 16.42 -18.30
C LEU A 296 13.93 16.51 -17.30
N VAL A 297 12.72 16.68 -17.82
CA VAL A 297 11.48 16.84 -17.05
C VAL A 297 10.33 16.07 -17.69
N ALA A 298 9.39 15.61 -16.86
CA ALA A 298 8.10 15.13 -17.33
C ALA A 298 7.25 16.31 -17.78
N ALA A 299 6.67 16.24 -18.98
CA ALA A 299 5.78 17.26 -19.51
C ALA A 299 4.73 16.64 -20.47
N PRO A 300 3.42 16.76 -20.20
CA PRO A 300 2.83 17.42 -19.04
C PRO A 300 2.99 16.60 -17.74
N CYS A 301 2.77 17.24 -16.60
CA CYS A 301 2.60 16.61 -15.30
C CYS A 301 1.55 17.35 -14.47
N ASN A 302 0.97 16.68 -13.49
CA ASN A 302 0.14 17.23 -12.43
C ASN A 302 0.72 16.82 -11.07
N SER A 303 0.38 17.52 -9.99
CA SER A 303 0.60 16.99 -8.64
C SER A 303 -0.75 16.51 -8.11
N PRO A 304 -0.98 15.18 -7.96
CA PRO A 304 -2.25 14.68 -7.47
C PRO A 304 -2.65 15.41 -6.18
N GLU A 305 -3.81 16.08 -6.10
CA GLU A 305 -4.84 16.30 -7.13
C GLU A 305 -5.15 17.81 -7.25
N HIS A 306 -4.12 18.64 -7.23
CA HIS A 306 -4.29 20.10 -7.18
C HIS A 306 -3.24 20.85 -8.01
N GLY A 307 -3.40 22.17 -8.05
CA GLY A 307 -2.63 23.03 -8.95
C GLY A 307 -2.98 22.79 -10.42
N TRP A 308 -2.14 23.31 -11.30
CA TRP A 308 -2.39 23.27 -12.75
C TRP A 308 -1.48 22.22 -13.39
N THR A 309 -1.92 21.63 -14.51
CA THR A 309 -1.05 20.82 -15.35
C THR A 309 0.11 21.67 -15.85
N THR A 310 1.33 21.18 -15.63
CA THR A 310 2.59 21.90 -15.90
C THR A 310 3.67 20.90 -16.36
N PHE A 311 4.94 21.16 -16.06
CA PHE A 311 6.08 20.29 -16.31
C PHE A 311 6.95 20.16 -15.04
N GLY A 312 7.76 19.10 -14.97
CA GLY A 312 8.76 18.95 -13.91
C GLY A 312 8.19 18.87 -12.49
N CYS A 313 6.96 18.36 -12.32
CA CYS A 313 6.34 18.16 -11.02
C CYS A 313 7.22 17.24 -10.19
N THR A 314 7.49 17.63 -8.94
CA THR A 314 8.43 16.95 -8.06
C THR A 314 8.08 15.48 -7.87
N HIS A 315 6.79 15.20 -7.69
CA HIS A 315 6.25 13.85 -7.58
C HIS A 315 6.70 12.92 -8.74
N TYR A 316 6.62 13.39 -9.98
CA TYR A 316 7.00 12.61 -11.16
C TYR A 316 8.51 12.37 -11.21
N GLN A 317 9.29 13.41 -10.92
CA GLN A 317 10.75 13.32 -10.94
C GLN A 317 11.26 12.30 -9.92
N GLN A 318 10.67 12.30 -8.71
CA GLN A 318 11.01 11.35 -7.66
C GLN A 318 10.71 9.91 -8.07
N LEU A 319 9.49 9.64 -8.56
CA LEU A 319 9.09 8.29 -8.98
C LEU A 319 9.93 7.73 -10.14
N VAL A 320 10.21 8.56 -11.15
CA VAL A 320 11.00 8.13 -12.31
C VAL A 320 12.47 7.95 -11.95
N TRP A 321 13.03 8.85 -11.13
CA TRP A 321 14.39 8.70 -10.63
C TRP A 321 14.55 7.38 -9.87
N GLU A 322 13.58 7.05 -9.01
CA GLU A 322 13.61 5.86 -8.19
C GLU A 322 13.46 4.57 -9.01
N LEU A 323 12.57 4.57 -10.01
CA LEU A 323 12.44 3.49 -10.98
C LEU A 323 13.78 3.19 -11.68
N PHE A 324 14.48 4.22 -12.13
CA PHE A 324 15.79 4.05 -12.76
C PHE A 324 16.84 3.56 -11.77
N ASP A 325 16.83 4.05 -10.52
CA ASP A 325 17.78 3.63 -9.50
C ASP A 325 17.65 2.14 -9.21
N HIS A 326 16.43 1.63 -9.08
CA HIS A 326 16.17 0.21 -8.91
C HIS A 326 16.70 -0.65 -10.05
N ILE A 327 16.55 -0.20 -11.30
CA ILE A 327 17.06 -0.93 -12.48
C ILE A 327 18.59 -0.95 -12.49
N ILE A 328 19.24 0.16 -12.13
CA ILE A 328 20.69 0.26 -12.09
C ILE A 328 21.24 -0.62 -10.96
N GLU A 329 20.67 -0.54 -9.76
CA GLU A 329 21.11 -1.30 -8.58
C GLU A 329 20.96 -2.80 -8.80
N SER A 330 19.85 -3.23 -9.39
CA SER A 330 19.56 -4.66 -9.58
C SER A 330 20.03 -5.24 -10.89
N TRP A 331 20.77 -4.50 -11.72
CA TRP A 331 21.07 -4.88 -13.10
C TRP A 331 21.51 -6.35 -13.24
N ASP A 332 22.45 -6.80 -12.42
CA ASP A 332 22.96 -8.18 -12.45
C ASP A 332 21.87 -9.24 -12.13
N ALA A 333 20.93 -8.90 -11.26
CA ALA A 333 19.81 -9.76 -10.89
C ALA A 333 18.72 -9.83 -11.96
N THR A 334 18.61 -8.82 -12.82
CA THR A 334 17.65 -8.80 -13.95
C THR A 334 17.96 -9.89 -14.98
N GLY A 335 19.23 -10.28 -15.12
CA GLY A 335 19.69 -11.17 -16.18
C GLY A 335 19.60 -10.59 -17.60
N ASP A 336 19.28 -9.30 -17.74
CA ASP A 336 19.30 -8.63 -19.03
C ASP A 336 20.73 -8.39 -19.51
N THR A 337 20.93 -8.37 -20.82
CA THR A 337 22.22 -8.19 -21.48
C THR A 337 22.25 -6.99 -22.42
N ASN A 338 21.15 -6.23 -22.51
CA ASN A 338 21.07 -5.02 -23.31
C ASN A 338 21.82 -3.86 -22.62
N ALA A 339 23.13 -3.81 -22.82
CA ALA A 339 24.00 -2.77 -22.27
C ALA A 339 23.61 -1.35 -22.73
N THR A 340 23.07 -1.19 -23.94
CA THR A 340 22.61 0.11 -24.45
C THR A 340 21.40 0.64 -23.67
N PHE A 341 20.47 -0.24 -23.30
CA PHE A 341 19.35 0.14 -22.44
C PHE A 341 19.84 0.60 -21.07
N LEU A 342 20.71 -0.17 -20.42
CA LEU A 342 21.28 0.23 -19.12
C LEU A 342 21.98 1.58 -19.18
N GLU A 343 22.79 1.82 -20.22
CA GLU A 343 23.47 3.10 -20.38
C GLU A 343 22.48 4.25 -20.59
N THR A 344 21.42 4.02 -21.37
CA THR A 344 20.36 5.03 -21.57
C THR A 344 19.65 5.34 -20.26
N VAL A 345 19.35 4.34 -19.43
CA VAL A 345 18.77 4.52 -18.09
C VAL A 345 19.67 5.40 -17.22
N LYS A 346 20.98 5.08 -17.16
CA LYS A 346 21.96 5.86 -16.40
C LYS A 346 22.08 7.30 -16.88
N GLU A 347 22.19 7.50 -18.20
CA GLU A 347 22.30 8.82 -18.81
C GLU A 347 21.05 9.67 -18.56
N THR A 348 19.87 9.05 -18.64
CA THR A 348 18.59 9.73 -18.40
C THR A 348 18.47 10.10 -16.92
N GLN A 349 18.70 9.15 -16.01
CA GLN A 349 18.66 9.38 -14.57
C GLN A 349 19.60 10.52 -14.15
N ALA A 350 20.82 10.56 -14.68
CA ALA A 350 21.81 11.60 -14.38
C ALA A 350 21.41 13.00 -14.87
N LYS A 351 20.50 13.09 -15.85
CA LYS A 351 19.98 14.36 -16.39
C LYS A 351 18.61 14.73 -15.84
N LEU A 352 17.92 13.85 -15.11
CA LEU A 352 16.62 14.18 -14.52
C LEU A 352 16.73 15.42 -13.63
N SER A 353 15.67 16.23 -13.64
CA SER A 353 15.54 17.28 -12.64
C SER A 353 15.53 16.62 -11.25
N PRO A 354 16.25 17.16 -10.25
CA PRO A 354 16.58 16.41 -9.04
C PRO A 354 15.37 16.04 -8.17
N GLY A 355 14.18 16.60 -8.42
CA GLY A 355 12.98 16.32 -7.62
C GLY A 355 13.10 16.68 -6.13
N ILE A 356 14.15 17.41 -5.75
CA ILE A 356 14.42 17.89 -4.39
C ILE A 356 14.89 19.34 -4.52
N ILE A 357 13.94 20.23 -4.78
CA ILE A 357 14.21 21.66 -4.94
C ILE A 357 13.69 22.37 -3.69
N ILE A 358 14.55 23.13 -3.03
CA ILE A 358 14.16 23.91 -1.85
C ILE A 358 13.53 25.21 -2.33
N GLY A 359 12.29 25.44 -1.91
CA GLY A 359 11.49 26.59 -2.31
C GLY A 359 11.79 27.86 -1.55
N TRP A 360 11.11 28.93 -1.95
CA TRP A 360 11.38 30.29 -1.46
C TRP A 360 11.05 30.49 0.03
N TYR A 361 10.17 29.66 0.62
CA TYR A 361 9.87 29.67 2.05
C TYR A 361 10.48 28.47 2.80
N GLY A 362 11.40 27.74 2.15
CA GLY A 362 12.20 26.68 2.77
C GLY A 362 11.62 25.27 2.65
N GLN A 363 10.47 25.09 2.00
CA GLN A 363 9.81 23.80 1.76
C GLN A 363 10.44 22.99 0.62
N ILE A 364 10.12 21.69 0.52
CA ILE A 364 10.26 20.94 -0.74
C ILE A 364 9.25 21.48 -1.75
N GLN A 365 9.71 22.03 -2.87
CA GLN A 365 8.84 22.50 -3.95
C GLN A 365 8.05 21.34 -4.53
N GLU A 366 6.75 21.54 -4.71
CA GLU A 366 5.86 20.59 -5.35
C GLU A 366 5.88 20.70 -6.88
N TRP A 367 6.06 21.91 -7.39
CA TRP A 367 6.27 22.17 -8.81
C TRP A 367 7.59 22.90 -9.01
N LYS A 368 8.35 22.49 -10.04
CA LYS A 368 9.64 23.10 -10.39
C LYS A 368 9.60 24.63 -10.61
N ILE A 369 8.43 25.15 -10.98
CA ILE A 369 8.18 26.60 -11.18
C ILE A 369 7.89 27.38 -9.88
N GLY A 370 7.84 26.71 -8.73
CA GLY A 370 7.75 27.34 -7.40
C GLY A 370 6.39 27.99 -7.09
N TRP A 371 5.29 27.32 -7.41
CA TRP A 371 3.91 27.80 -7.18
C TRP A 371 3.35 27.54 -5.78
N ASP A 372 4.11 26.85 -4.96
CA ASP A 372 3.76 26.46 -3.60
C ASP A 372 3.30 27.65 -2.74
N GLN A 373 2.24 27.43 -1.96
CA GLN A 373 1.74 28.39 -0.98
C GLN A 373 2.01 27.87 0.44
N PRO A 374 2.48 28.71 1.38
CA PRO A 374 2.88 28.27 2.72
C PRO A 374 1.71 27.83 3.63
N ASN A 375 0.46 28.04 3.21
CA ASN A 375 -0.76 27.72 3.94
C ASN A 375 -1.66 26.74 3.17
N ASP A 376 -1.07 25.95 2.28
CA ASP A 376 -1.78 24.94 1.50
C ASP A 376 -1.86 23.61 2.25
N GLU A 377 -3.03 23.36 2.84
CA GLU A 377 -3.35 22.17 3.62
C GLU A 377 -4.00 21.04 2.79
N HIS A 378 -3.80 21.04 1.46
CA HIS A 378 -4.30 19.97 0.57
C HIS A 378 -3.89 18.58 1.08
N ARG A 379 -4.79 17.60 0.91
CA ARG A 379 -4.69 16.28 1.54
C ARG A 379 -3.50 15.44 1.07
N HIS A 380 -3.05 15.58 -0.17
CA HIS A 380 -1.93 14.81 -0.71
C HIS A 380 -0.56 15.34 -0.28
N LEU A 381 0.39 14.43 -0.09
CA LEU A 381 1.82 14.71 0.10
C LEU A 381 2.64 14.34 -1.14
N SER A 382 2.11 14.59 -2.34
CA SER A 382 2.70 14.13 -3.61
C SER A 382 4.18 14.51 -3.78
N GLN A 383 4.60 15.69 -3.31
CA GLN A 383 6.00 16.14 -3.34
C GLN A 383 6.93 15.44 -2.33
N LEU A 384 6.37 14.64 -1.43
CA LEU A 384 7.07 13.84 -0.43
C LEU A 384 6.99 12.33 -0.72
N VAL A 385 6.56 11.90 -1.91
CA VAL A 385 6.52 10.47 -2.27
C VAL A 385 7.89 9.81 -2.18
N GLY A 386 8.97 10.56 -2.46
CA GLY A 386 10.36 10.12 -2.29
C GLY A 386 10.89 10.23 -0.86
N TRP A 387 10.11 10.83 0.06
CA TRP A 387 10.39 10.74 1.50
C TRP A 387 9.73 9.48 2.06
N TYR A 388 8.46 9.26 1.76
CA TYR A 388 7.73 8.03 2.06
C TYR A 388 6.58 7.84 1.06
N PRO A 389 6.32 6.64 0.53
CA PRO A 389 7.00 5.37 0.82
C PRO A 389 8.33 5.17 0.06
N GLY A 390 8.62 6.04 -0.92
CA GLY A 390 9.86 6.02 -1.67
C GLY A 390 11.05 6.49 -0.84
N TYR A 391 12.20 6.58 -1.47
CA TYR A 391 13.45 6.95 -0.79
C TYR A 391 14.31 7.93 -1.56
N SER A 392 13.86 8.46 -2.71
CA SER A 392 14.64 9.44 -3.47
C SER A 392 15.04 10.67 -2.63
N ILE A 393 14.15 11.18 -1.77
CA ILE A 393 14.47 12.18 -0.73
C ILE A 393 15.14 11.51 0.47
N GLY A 394 14.65 10.34 0.89
CA GLY A 394 15.17 9.56 2.03
C GLY A 394 16.68 9.29 1.97
N THR A 395 17.27 9.19 0.77
CA THR A 395 18.73 9.11 0.56
C THR A 395 19.52 10.25 1.23
N ASN A 396 18.85 11.39 1.47
CA ASN A 396 19.39 12.59 2.09
C ASN A 396 18.85 12.81 3.52
N MET A 397 18.34 11.79 4.19
CA MET A 397 17.77 11.92 5.55
C MET A 397 18.75 12.44 6.62
N TRP A 398 20.05 12.41 6.36
CA TRP A 398 21.09 12.97 7.24
C TRP A 398 21.46 14.42 6.90
N ASN A 399 20.92 14.97 5.80
CA ASN A 399 21.16 16.34 5.37
C ASN A 399 20.14 17.27 6.04
N LYS A 400 20.61 18.11 6.96
CA LYS A 400 19.76 19.03 7.72
C LYS A 400 18.91 19.94 6.83
N THR A 401 19.45 20.42 5.71
CA THR A 401 18.70 21.30 4.79
C THR A 401 17.49 20.56 4.20
N VAL A 402 17.65 19.27 3.88
CA VAL A 402 16.55 18.46 3.34
C VAL A 402 15.53 18.13 4.43
N THR A 403 15.97 17.71 5.62
CA THR A 403 15.05 17.39 6.73
C THR A 403 14.29 18.63 7.21
N ASP A 404 14.94 19.80 7.26
CA ASP A 404 14.28 21.06 7.59
C ASP A 404 13.20 21.39 6.55
N ALA A 405 13.47 21.14 5.27
CA ALA A 405 12.51 21.39 4.20
C ALA A 405 11.32 20.42 4.21
N VAL A 406 11.54 19.14 4.49
CA VAL A 406 10.47 18.15 4.70
C VAL A 406 9.62 18.55 5.90
N ASN A 407 10.25 18.96 7.02
CA ASN A 407 9.54 19.45 8.20
C ASN A 407 8.66 20.68 7.86
N ILE A 408 9.20 21.66 7.12
CA ILE A 408 8.44 22.84 6.67
C ILE A 408 7.27 22.42 5.77
N THR A 409 7.48 21.51 4.81
CA THR A 409 6.41 21.00 3.94
C THR A 409 5.30 20.31 4.76
N LEU A 410 5.64 19.42 5.69
CA LEU A 410 4.66 18.73 6.53
C LEU A 410 3.89 19.69 7.44
N THR A 411 4.59 20.68 8.02
CA THR A 411 3.96 21.71 8.85
C THR A 411 2.96 22.54 8.04
N ALA A 412 3.31 22.94 6.81
CA ALA A 412 2.43 23.69 5.92
C ALA A 412 1.19 22.90 5.49
N ARG A 413 1.33 21.57 5.32
CA ARG A 413 0.25 20.65 4.94
C ARG A 413 -0.77 20.36 6.05
N GLY A 414 -0.49 20.80 7.27
CA GLY A 414 -1.34 20.60 8.44
C GLY A 414 -1.55 19.13 8.82
N ASN A 415 -2.54 18.90 9.68
CA ASN A 415 -2.86 17.60 10.27
C ASN A 415 -3.84 16.74 9.44
N GLY A 416 -4.24 17.20 8.25
CA GLY A 416 -5.18 16.47 7.38
C GLY A 416 -6.66 16.61 7.79
N THR A 417 -7.04 17.74 8.41
CA THR A 417 -8.45 18.05 8.72
C THR A 417 -9.11 18.90 7.64
N SER A 418 -8.39 19.88 7.07
CA SER A 418 -8.99 20.94 6.26
C SER A 418 -9.45 20.51 4.86
N ASP A 419 -8.83 19.48 4.28
CA ASP A 419 -9.19 18.94 2.98
C ASP A 419 -9.69 17.50 3.13
N SER A 420 -11.01 17.31 3.03
CA SER A 420 -11.71 16.02 3.03
C SER A 420 -11.67 15.22 4.34
N ASN A 421 -10.79 15.55 5.29
CA ASN A 421 -10.73 14.97 6.64
C ASN A 421 -10.75 13.44 6.64
N THR A 422 -9.80 12.84 5.94
CA THR A 422 -9.73 11.40 5.64
C THR A 422 -8.67 10.69 6.49
N GLY A 423 -8.77 9.36 6.61
CA GLY A 423 -7.78 8.58 7.35
C GLY A 423 -6.44 8.45 6.60
N TRP A 424 -6.49 8.23 5.28
CA TRP A 424 -5.31 7.88 4.47
C TRP A 424 -4.29 9.02 4.43
N GLU A 425 -4.77 10.26 4.38
CA GLU A 425 -3.91 11.44 4.35
C GLU A 425 -3.18 11.64 5.68
N LYS A 426 -3.81 11.26 6.80
CA LYS A 426 -3.26 11.40 8.16
C LYS A 426 -2.21 10.33 8.40
N VAL A 427 -2.47 9.08 8.06
CA VAL A 427 -1.50 8.00 8.25
C VAL A 427 -0.26 8.17 7.34
N TRP A 428 -0.41 8.77 6.16
CA TRP A 428 0.75 9.16 5.35
C TRP A 428 1.60 10.24 6.04
N ARG A 429 0.97 11.25 6.66
CA ARG A 429 1.67 12.25 7.49
C ARG A 429 2.39 11.60 8.67
N VAL A 430 1.78 10.64 9.36
CA VAL A 430 2.41 9.89 10.46
C VAL A 430 3.70 9.23 9.98
N ALA A 431 3.66 8.50 8.86
CA ALA A 431 4.85 7.84 8.32
C ALA A 431 5.96 8.84 7.96
N CYS A 432 5.61 9.97 7.36
CA CYS A 432 6.57 11.04 7.06
C CYS A 432 7.19 11.66 8.33
N TRP A 433 6.39 11.92 9.37
CA TRP A 433 6.89 12.44 10.65
C TRP A 433 7.74 11.43 11.40
N ALA A 434 7.39 10.14 11.33
CA ALA A 434 8.16 9.07 11.91
C ALA A 434 9.57 8.99 11.28
N GLN A 435 9.67 9.13 9.97
CA GLN A 435 10.95 9.13 9.26
C GLN A 435 11.81 10.38 9.51
N LEU A 436 11.20 11.48 10.00
CA LEU A 436 11.92 12.65 10.53
C LEU A 436 12.41 12.45 11.98
N ASN A 437 12.17 11.28 12.56
CA ASN A 437 12.42 10.96 13.96
C ASN A 437 11.68 11.90 14.92
N ASN A 438 10.47 12.36 14.54
CA ASN A 438 9.64 13.23 15.38
C ASN A 438 8.51 12.41 16.02
N THR A 439 8.85 11.72 17.12
CA THR A 439 7.95 10.86 17.88
C THR A 439 6.68 11.56 18.31
N ASP A 440 6.80 12.77 18.89
CA ASP A 440 5.67 13.48 19.48
C ASP A 440 4.60 13.81 18.43
N ILE A 441 5.02 14.34 17.26
CA ILE A 441 4.08 14.69 16.19
C ILE A 441 3.55 13.42 15.51
N ALA A 442 4.40 12.42 15.23
CA ALA A 442 3.98 11.17 14.62
C ALA A 442 2.90 10.48 15.46
N TYR A 443 3.13 10.35 16.78
CA TYR A 443 2.18 9.72 17.69
C TYR A 443 0.90 10.55 17.88
N THR A 444 1.03 11.88 17.98
CA THR A 444 -0.15 12.77 18.00
C THR A 444 -1.04 12.55 16.79
N TYR A 445 -0.44 12.49 15.58
CA TYR A 445 -1.21 12.31 14.35
C TYR A 445 -1.75 10.87 14.21
N LEU A 446 -1.06 9.88 14.76
CA LEU A 446 -1.54 8.50 14.81
C LEU A 446 -2.82 8.41 15.65
N LYS A 447 -2.81 8.96 16.87
CA LYS A 447 -3.99 9.03 17.73
C LYS A 447 -5.10 9.85 17.10
N TYR A 448 -4.75 11.00 16.50
CA TYR A 448 -5.70 11.85 15.79
C TYR A 448 -6.38 11.11 14.65
N ALA A 449 -5.65 10.32 13.85
CA ALA A 449 -6.24 9.50 12.80
C ALA A 449 -7.25 8.48 13.35
N ILE A 450 -6.97 7.85 14.49
CA ILE A 450 -7.89 6.91 15.15
C ILE A 450 -9.17 7.62 15.57
N GLY A 451 -9.05 8.66 16.40
CA GLY A 451 -10.20 9.38 16.96
C GLY A 451 -11.07 10.05 15.89
N MET A 452 -10.46 10.42 14.76
CA MET A 452 -11.16 11.14 13.70
C MET A 452 -11.67 10.27 12.57
N ASN A 453 -11.13 9.07 12.31
CA ASN A 453 -11.37 8.38 11.05
C ASN A 453 -11.59 6.87 11.16
N TYR A 454 -11.91 6.35 12.35
CA TYR A 454 -12.20 4.93 12.54
C TYR A 454 -13.56 4.72 13.20
N ALA A 455 -14.39 3.90 12.57
CA ALA A 455 -15.67 3.48 13.13
C ALA A 455 -15.50 2.47 14.27
N ASP A 456 -16.59 2.17 14.98
CA ASP A 456 -16.65 1.24 16.10
C ASP A 456 -16.19 -0.19 15.76
N ASN A 457 -16.32 -0.59 14.49
CA ASN A 457 -15.84 -1.85 13.95
C ASN A 457 -14.37 -1.82 13.46
N GLY A 458 -13.68 -0.68 13.64
CA GLY A 458 -12.29 -0.48 13.21
C GLY A 458 -12.12 -0.20 11.72
N PHE A 459 -13.17 -0.05 10.91
CA PHE A 459 -13.03 0.40 9.53
C PHE A 459 -12.71 1.88 9.46
N SER A 460 -11.79 2.24 8.56
CA SER A 460 -11.52 3.64 8.32
C SER A 460 -12.59 4.29 7.46
N VAL A 461 -13.16 5.37 7.98
CA VAL A 461 -14.25 6.10 7.38
C VAL A 461 -13.88 7.57 7.26
N TYR A 462 -14.61 8.27 6.40
CA TYR A 462 -14.48 9.70 6.25
C TYR A 462 -15.10 10.41 7.45
N THR A 463 -14.79 11.70 7.60
CA THR A 463 -15.38 12.54 8.63
C THR A 463 -15.86 13.83 8.00
N THR A 464 -16.90 14.42 8.57
CA THR A 464 -17.41 15.70 8.06
C THR A 464 -16.27 16.73 8.02
N GLY A 465 -16.26 17.55 6.96
CA GLY A 465 -15.22 18.57 6.75
C GLY A 465 -15.40 19.84 7.59
N SER A 466 -16.38 19.89 8.50
CA SER A 466 -16.68 21.06 9.31
C SER A 466 -17.20 20.66 10.68
N TRP A 467 -16.90 21.47 11.68
CA TRP A 467 -17.37 21.28 13.05
C TRP A 467 -18.92 21.25 13.17
N PRO A 468 -19.52 20.33 13.96
CA PRO A 468 -18.88 19.24 14.70
C PRO A 468 -18.41 18.14 13.76
N TYR A 469 -17.15 17.72 13.92
CA TYR A 469 -16.58 16.64 13.12
C TYR A 469 -17.24 15.32 13.52
N GLU A 470 -17.89 14.65 12.58
CA GLU A 470 -18.65 13.42 12.80
C GLU A 470 -18.23 12.36 11.78
N LEU A 471 -18.04 11.13 12.23
CA LEU A 471 -17.74 9.98 11.36
C LEU A 471 -18.86 9.84 10.31
N ALA A 472 -18.47 9.63 9.07
CA ALA A 472 -19.35 9.63 7.91
C ALA A 472 -18.91 8.59 6.87
N ALA A 473 -19.85 8.21 5.99
CA ALA A 473 -19.50 7.47 4.79
C ALA A 473 -18.66 8.35 3.85
N PRO A 474 -17.79 7.76 3.00
CA PRO A 474 -17.63 6.32 2.79
C PRO A 474 -16.57 5.66 3.69
N PHE A 475 -16.67 4.34 3.83
CA PHE A 475 -15.56 3.47 4.20
C PHE A 475 -14.54 3.45 3.05
N GLN A 476 -13.26 3.62 3.39
CA GLN A 476 -12.12 3.45 2.49
C GLN A 476 -11.02 2.68 3.24
N ILE A 477 -10.55 1.59 2.64
CA ILE A 477 -9.66 0.63 3.33
C ILE A 477 -8.20 1.08 3.36
N ASP A 478 -7.82 1.98 2.47
CA ASP A 478 -6.45 2.48 2.31
C ASP A 478 -5.85 2.91 3.64
N ALA A 479 -6.60 3.66 4.45
CA ALA A 479 -6.16 4.09 5.77
C ALA A 479 -5.98 2.94 6.77
N ASN A 480 -6.79 1.86 6.71
CA ASN A 480 -6.56 0.68 7.56
C ASN A 480 -5.19 0.04 7.27
N PHE A 481 -4.84 -0.08 5.98
CA PHE A 481 -3.53 -0.60 5.57
C PHE A 481 -2.40 0.39 5.82
N GLY A 482 -2.66 1.67 5.55
CA GLY A 482 -1.75 2.78 5.79
C GLY A 482 -1.45 2.99 7.27
N TYR A 483 -2.38 2.67 8.17
CA TYR A 483 -2.17 2.69 9.62
C TYR A 483 -1.13 1.66 10.04
N THR A 484 -1.27 0.41 9.59
CA THR A 484 -0.25 -0.62 9.81
C THR A 484 1.11 -0.14 9.29
N ALA A 485 1.14 0.46 8.09
CA ALA A 485 2.36 1.00 7.50
C ALA A 485 2.97 2.18 8.28
N ALA A 486 2.14 3.07 8.81
CA ALA A 486 2.55 4.21 9.63
C ALA A 486 3.16 3.77 10.96
N VAL A 487 2.56 2.77 11.62
CA VAL A 487 3.14 2.15 12.82
C VAL A 487 4.48 1.48 12.48
N LEU A 488 4.61 0.80 11.34
CA LEU A 488 5.90 0.26 10.89
C LEU A 488 6.94 1.38 10.70
N ALA A 489 6.57 2.51 10.08
CA ALA A 489 7.46 3.65 9.92
C ALA A 489 7.92 4.25 11.26
N MET A 490 7.12 4.16 12.33
CA MET A 490 7.52 4.54 13.68
C MET A 490 8.49 3.53 14.33
N LEU A 491 8.38 2.27 13.96
CA LEU A 491 9.17 1.15 14.48
C LEU A 491 10.52 0.96 13.77
N ILE A 492 10.60 1.25 12.47
CA ILE A 492 11.79 0.97 11.66
C ILE A 492 11.93 1.93 10.46
N THR A 493 13.14 2.40 10.21
CA THR A 493 13.54 3.01 8.93
C THR A 493 14.47 2.05 8.20
N ASP A 494 13.95 1.44 7.13
CA ASP A 494 14.61 0.43 6.31
C ASP A 494 14.61 0.88 4.84
N LEU A 495 15.49 1.81 4.48
CA LEU A 495 15.55 2.36 3.12
C LEU A 495 16.45 1.52 2.20
N PRO A 496 16.13 1.43 0.88
CA PRO A 496 17.03 0.86 -0.10
C PRO A 496 18.41 1.54 -0.09
N VAL A 497 19.44 0.79 -0.46
CA VAL A 497 20.76 1.38 -0.73
C VAL A 497 20.74 1.92 -2.16
N PRO A 498 20.98 3.22 -2.38
CA PRO A 498 20.95 3.79 -3.72
C PRO A 498 22.04 3.18 -4.61
N SER A 499 21.77 3.03 -5.90
CA SER A 499 22.69 2.39 -6.85
C SER A 499 24.08 3.06 -6.93
N ALA A 500 24.13 4.37 -6.71
CA ALA A 500 25.37 5.14 -6.69
C ALA A 500 26.17 5.00 -5.38
N SER A 501 25.57 4.39 -4.34
CA SER A 501 26.15 4.23 -3.02
C SER A 501 26.90 2.91 -2.88
N LYS A 502 28.00 2.93 -2.12
CA LYS A 502 28.69 1.72 -1.64
C LYS A 502 28.53 1.54 -0.14
N ALA A 503 27.56 2.25 0.46
CA ALA A 503 27.29 2.16 1.88
C ALA A 503 26.76 0.78 2.24
N VAL A 504 27.07 0.33 3.46
CA VAL A 504 26.41 -0.84 4.04
C VAL A 504 24.94 -0.48 4.27
N HIS A 505 24.05 -1.39 3.89
CA HIS A 505 22.63 -1.26 4.16
C HIS A 505 22.40 -1.09 5.67
N THR A 506 21.90 0.08 6.05
CA THR A 506 21.75 0.49 7.45
C THR A 506 20.29 0.63 7.79
N VAL A 507 19.85 -0.12 8.80
CA VAL A 507 18.49 -0.13 9.34
C VAL A 507 18.48 0.62 10.67
N ILE A 508 17.56 1.55 10.82
CA ILE A 508 17.35 2.30 12.07
C ILE A 508 16.14 1.71 12.78
N LEU A 509 16.33 1.25 14.02
CA LEU A 509 15.25 0.76 14.87
C LEU A 509 14.73 1.87 15.78
N GLY A 510 13.41 1.92 15.90
CA GLY A 510 12.66 2.87 16.71
C GLY A 510 12.93 4.33 16.37
N PRO A 511 12.82 4.76 15.09
CA PRO A 511 12.96 6.17 14.74
C PRO A 511 11.96 7.07 15.49
N ALA A 512 10.77 6.57 15.80
CA ALA A 512 9.70 7.36 16.41
C ALA A 512 8.78 6.54 17.34
N ILE A 513 9.32 5.70 18.22
CA ILE A 513 8.53 4.93 19.20
C ILE A 513 8.15 5.83 20.39
N PRO A 514 6.86 6.01 20.70
CA PRO A 514 6.40 6.81 21.82
C PRO A 514 6.61 6.08 23.15
N SER A 515 6.72 6.84 24.24
CA SER A 515 6.89 6.28 25.59
C SER A 515 5.65 5.51 26.08
N GLU A 516 4.50 5.80 25.52
CA GLU A 516 3.23 5.10 25.73
C GLU A 516 3.35 3.63 25.28
N TRP A 517 4.22 3.33 24.33
CA TRP A 517 4.52 1.96 23.89
C TRP A 517 5.56 1.26 24.75
N ALA A 518 5.89 1.80 25.94
CA ALA A 518 6.96 1.34 26.83
C ALA A 518 7.10 -0.18 26.92
N ASN A 519 8.35 -0.65 26.85
CA ASN A 519 8.72 -2.07 27.02
C ASN A 519 8.06 -3.02 26.00
N GLY A 520 7.74 -2.50 24.81
CA GLY A 520 7.19 -3.31 23.73
C GLY A 520 8.25 -4.09 22.95
N SER A 521 7.77 -4.90 22.02
CA SER A 521 8.62 -5.72 21.15
C SER A 521 7.96 -6.04 19.83
N VAL A 522 8.80 -6.41 18.88
CA VAL A 522 8.43 -6.87 17.55
C VAL A 522 9.12 -8.20 17.28
N THR A 523 8.39 -9.13 16.67
CA THR A 523 8.91 -10.40 16.17
C THR A 523 8.47 -10.58 14.72
N GLY A 524 9.39 -11.01 13.86
CA GLY A 524 9.12 -11.34 12.46
C GLY A 524 9.14 -10.15 11.49
N MET A 525 9.70 -9.01 11.88
CA MET A 525 9.78 -7.84 10.99
C MET A 525 10.76 -8.07 9.87
N ARG A 526 10.26 -8.21 8.64
CA ARG A 526 11.13 -8.36 7.48
C ARG A 526 11.87 -7.05 7.19
N ILE A 527 13.08 -7.19 6.66
CA ILE A 527 13.92 -6.07 6.21
C ILE A 527 14.47 -6.35 4.81
N ARG A 528 14.83 -5.28 4.09
CA ARG A 528 15.47 -5.38 2.78
C ARG A 528 16.75 -6.20 2.84
N GLY A 529 17.11 -6.83 1.71
CA GLY A 529 18.23 -7.77 1.65
C GLY A 529 17.89 -9.21 2.07
N GLY A 530 16.60 -9.51 2.27
CA GLY A 530 16.11 -10.89 2.39
C GLY A 530 16.02 -11.46 3.80
N GLY A 531 16.16 -10.64 4.85
CA GLY A 531 16.16 -11.08 6.25
C GLY A 531 14.96 -10.59 7.06
N SER A 532 15.00 -10.86 8.37
CA SER A 532 14.09 -10.29 9.34
C SER A 532 14.80 -9.93 10.65
N VAL A 533 14.26 -8.96 11.37
CA VAL A 533 14.75 -8.51 12.68
C VAL A 533 13.66 -8.67 13.73
N ASP A 534 14.04 -9.25 14.86
CA ASP A 534 13.26 -9.22 16.09
C ASP A 534 13.91 -8.20 17.02
N PHE A 535 13.14 -7.31 17.63
CA PHE A 535 13.72 -6.30 18.52
C PHE A 535 12.75 -5.85 19.61
N SER A 536 13.32 -5.26 20.65
CA SER A 536 12.57 -4.69 21.78
C SER A 536 13.15 -3.35 22.19
N TRP A 537 12.33 -2.54 22.85
CA TRP A 537 12.71 -1.21 23.33
C TRP A 537 12.43 -1.05 24.83
N ASP A 538 13.01 0.00 25.41
CA ASP A 538 12.84 0.33 26.83
C ASP A 538 11.59 1.20 27.09
N GLU A 539 11.45 1.73 28.30
CA GLU A 539 10.33 2.60 28.68
C GLU A 539 10.26 3.93 27.92
N ASN A 540 11.34 4.33 27.25
CA ASN A 540 11.41 5.58 26.48
C ASN A 540 11.32 5.35 24.97
N GLY A 541 11.00 4.12 24.53
CA GLY A 541 10.96 3.78 23.11
C GLY A 541 12.32 3.54 22.46
N LEU A 542 13.42 3.54 23.23
CA LEU A 542 14.76 3.32 22.66
C LEU A 542 14.98 1.82 22.41
N ALA A 543 15.29 1.44 21.17
CA ALA A 543 15.65 0.07 20.82
C ALA A 543 16.90 -0.37 21.60
N THR A 544 16.77 -1.43 22.40
CA THR A 544 17.85 -1.91 23.28
C THR A 544 18.44 -3.25 22.85
N HIS A 545 17.63 -4.09 22.19
CA HIS A 545 18.01 -5.43 21.76
C HIS A 545 17.48 -5.69 20.36
N ALA A 546 18.29 -6.32 19.52
CA ALA A 546 17.90 -6.75 18.19
C ALA A 546 18.51 -8.13 17.89
N THR A 547 17.81 -8.97 17.14
CA THR A 547 18.28 -10.24 16.61
C THR A 547 17.97 -10.29 15.12
N LEU A 548 18.99 -10.54 14.30
CA LEU A 548 18.85 -10.65 12.85
C LEU A 548 18.72 -12.12 12.44
N HIS A 549 17.82 -12.41 11.50
CA HIS A 549 17.51 -13.74 11.00
C HIS A 549 17.59 -13.78 9.46
N ASN A 550 18.08 -14.90 8.93
CA ASN A 550 17.95 -15.31 7.52
C ASN A 550 18.36 -14.26 6.46
N HIS A 551 19.31 -13.36 6.76
CA HIS A 551 19.74 -12.31 5.83
C HIS A 551 20.68 -12.83 4.71
N LYS A 552 20.59 -12.22 3.53
CA LYS A 552 21.49 -12.53 2.38
C LYS A 552 22.50 -11.41 2.09
N ALA A 553 22.20 -10.18 2.52
CA ALA A 553 23.08 -9.02 2.41
C ALA A 553 23.79 -8.74 3.74
N SER A 554 24.85 -7.93 3.72
CA SER A 554 25.43 -7.39 4.95
C SER A 554 24.55 -6.24 5.45
N ILE A 555 24.21 -6.29 6.73
CA ILE A 555 23.21 -5.40 7.34
C ILE A 555 23.79 -4.81 8.63
N LYS A 556 23.69 -3.49 8.75
CA LYS A 556 24.02 -2.76 9.95
C LYS A 556 22.73 -2.28 10.62
N ILE A 557 22.50 -2.69 11.87
CA ILE A 557 21.34 -2.26 12.65
C ILE A 557 21.81 -1.25 13.70
N VAL A 558 21.16 -0.10 13.74
CA VAL A 558 21.41 0.96 14.71
C VAL A 558 20.12 1.34 15.44
N ASP A 559 20.25 1.89 16.65
CA ASP A 559 19.17 2.65 17.27
C ASP A 559 19.05 4.05 16.65
N VAL A 560 18.00 4.80 17.03
CA VAL A 560 17.76 6.17 16.56
C VAL A 560 18.91 7.16 16.88
N ASN A 561 19.73 6.86 17.89
CA ASN A 561 20.91 7.66 18.26
C ASN A 561 22.18 7.26 17.47
N GLY A 562 22.06 6.29 16.55
CA GLY A 562 23.16 5.79 15.73
C GLY A 562 24.06 4.78 16.44
N LYS A 563 23.72 4.32 17.65
CA LYS A 563 24.46 3.26 18.34
C LYS A 563 24.24 1.95 17.60
N VAL A 564 25.33 1.27 17.26
CA VAL A 564 25.27 -0.03 16.59
C VAL A 564 24.75 -1.08 17.57
N LEU A 565 23.63 -1.70 17.22
CA LEU A 565 23.07 -2.85 17.94
C LEU A 565 23.59 -4.16 17.36
N LEU A 566 23.67 -4.25 16.02
CA LEU A 566 24.22 -5.39 15.28
C LEU A 566 24.92 -4.92 13.99
N HIS A 567 25.90 -5.69 13.54
CA HIS A 567 26.52 -5.54 12.22
C HIS A 567 26.96 -6.93 11.76
N GLN A 568 26.30 -7.48 10.73
CA GLN A 568 26.50 -8.85 10.25
C GLN A 568 26.60 -8.93 8.72
#